data_AF-A0A087EKE0-F1
#
_entry.id   AF-A0A087EKE0-F1
#
_cell.length_a   1.000
_cell.length_b   1.000
_cell.length_c   1.000
_cell.angle_alpha   90.00
_cell.angle_beta   90.00
_cell.angle_gamma   90.00
#
_symmetry.space_group_name_H-M   'P 1'
#
loop_
_entity.id
_entity.type
_entity.pdbx_description
1 polymer ?
#
loop_
_entity_poly.entity_id
_entity_poly.type
_entity_poly.pdbx_seq_one_letter_code
_entity_poly.pdbx_strand_id
1 'polypeptide(L)'
;MSDHHTPTGPERTPLNQNDDEQMSAQWGASDGNADSRETTDQPSFGTGSSDYGTSSDGGQQSMPQYGVRQEMPHVPYQPTPVQTPTPHNGAVQGPQPQYGAMWQSQPQQVPGNAWQGQSMNPMNGYPPADYAYPAQQPPVPSQMPMQQYPNQPMQQYPSLPLQEANRQAYIQQMKDIWMREEQWMSSVRKRMSRVGWALTISLVVWLIGTRLLTILLEYLPQSVLVQFLDLWSYLVSVLGQYGIAVPLAMLVLAGVPTTPVRKFDMSPGRFFSLLVMCFPLMIGGSIIGQLLSALLTGGVAINRIESIIAESNPWITLLFTVIVAPLGEEWFFRKQIIDRTRRFGEKTSVLFSALAFGLYHVNLFQFFYAFALGAILGYAYIRTSKLRYSVLIHMLINLQGGVIGPMILQNMGSINDDAELANALARGDSGVVAYAIYLMCMLGLAIAGTVLLIVNRRKWEWYSAPEELPQHLRKKAIFGNAGVIVFIVVAILLNLYML
;
A
#
# COMPACT_ATOMS: atom_id res chain seq x y z
N MET A 1 -70.97 -42.39 -47.40
CA MET A 1 -70.06 -41.63 -48.28
C MET A 1 -68.85 -41.29 -47.40
N SER A 2 -67.78 -42.08 -47.31
CA SER A 2 -66.87 -42.65 -48.33
C SER A 2 -65.71 -41.71 -48.71
N ASP A 3 -64.43 -42.09 -48.87
CA ASP A 3 -63.60 -43.28 -48.52
C ASP A 3 -62.13 -42.95 -48.91
N HIS A 4 -61.01 -43.65 -48.58
CA HIS A 4 -60.72 -44.89 -47.81
C HIS A 4 -59.21 -44.87 -47.36
N HIS A 5 -58.83 -45.75 -46.40
CA HIS A 5 -57.52 -46.41 -46.22
C HIS A 5 -56.15 -45.68 -46.00
N THR A 6 -55.50 -46.06 -44.90
CA THR A 6 -54.06 -46.41 -44.76
C THR A 6 -53.89 -47.96 -44.89
N PRO A 7 -52.71 -48.65 -44.76
CA PRO A 7 -51.33 -48.24 -44.37
C PRO A 7 -50.16 -48.93 -45.16
N THR A 8 -48.96 -49.03 -44.54
CA THR A 8 -47.79 -49.96 -44.75
C THR A 8 -46.51 -49.47 -45.46
N GLY A 9 -45.35 -50.07 -45.06
CA GLY A 9 -43.98 -49.84 -45.57
C GLY A 9 -43.47 -50.99 -46.45
N PRO A 10 -42.13 -51.19 -46.63
CA PRO A 10 -41.31 -51.80 -45.56
C PRO A 10 -39.80 -51.39 -45.53
N GLU A 11 -39.03 -52.01 -44.64
CA GLU A 11 -37.55 -51.96 -44.55
C GLU A 11 -36.85 -52.86 -45.59
N ARG A 12 -35.55 -52.62 -45.84
CA ARG A 12 -34.48 -53.66 -45.78
C ARG A 12 -33.05 -53.09 -45.81
N THR A 13 -32.16 -53.81 -45.13
CA THR A 13 -30.69 -53.61 -44.98
C THR A 13 -29.94 -54.67 -45.85
N PRO A 14 -28.68 -55.07 -45.55
CA PRO A 14 -27.41 -54.33 -45.73
C PRO A 14 -26.38 -55.10 -46.61
N LEU A 15 -25.20 -54.49 -46.85
CA LEU A 15 -23.94 -55.19 -47.18
C LEU A 15 -22.80 -54.49 -46.39
N ASN A 16 -22.19 -55.15 -45.39
CA ASN A 16 -21.05 -56.10 -45.45
C ASN A 16 -19.68 -55.36 -45.41
N GLN A 17 -18.86 -55.51 -44.35
CA GLN A 17 -17.93 -56.63 -44.06
C GLN A 17 -16.69 -56.61 -44.98
N ASN A 18 -15.45 -56.84 -44.50
CA ASN A 18 -14.94 -57.01 -43.13
C ASN A 18 -13.38 -56.90 -43.15
N ASP A 19 -12.71 -57.28 -42.04
CA ASP A 19 -11.29 -57.70 -41.93
C ASP A 19 -10.23 -56.57 -42.16
N ASP A 20 -9.41 -56.21 -41.17
CA ASP A 20 -8.10 -56.77 -40.78
C ASP A 20 -6.92 -56.20 -41.63
N GLU A 21 -5.65 -56.14 -41.18
CA GLU A 21 -5.01 -56.61 -39.94
C GLU A 21 -3.87 -55.64 -39.54
N GLN A 22 -3.14 -55.92 -38.45
CA GLN A 22 -1.82 -55.31 -38.21
C GLN A 22 -0.76 -55.98 -39.11
N MET A 23 0.31 -55.28 -39.51
CA MET A 23 1.72 -55.64 -39.20
C MET A 23 2.80 -54.94 -40.07
N SER A 24 3.95 -54.69 -39.41
CA SER A 24 5.35 -54.79 -39.90
C SER A 24 5.86 -54.09 -41.20
N ALA A 25 6.70 -53.08 -40.97
CA ALA A 25 8.16 -53.11 -41.19
C ALA A 25 8.84 -52.91 -42.60
N GLN A 26 9.78 -51.95 -42.57
CA GLN A 26 11.15 -52.00 -43.14
C GLN A 26 11.40 -51.83 -44.65
N TRP A 27 12.72 -51.74 -44.98
CA TRP A 27 13.37 -51.39 -46.25
C TRP A 27 13.28 -49.90 -46.64
N GLY A 28 14.36 -49.17 -46.96
CA GLY A 28 15.83 -49.37 -46.87
C GLY A 28 16.51 -48.03 -47.24
N ALA A 29 17.65 -47.57 -46.70
CA ALA A 29 18.93 -48.19 -46.33
C ALA A 29 19.98 -48.25 -47.48
N SER A 30 20.71 -47.15 -47.67
CA SER A 30 22.12 -47.06 -48.16
C SER A 30 22.60 -45.60 -47.99
N ASP A 31 23.56 -45.29 -47.11
CA ASP A 31 25.04 -45.44 -47.20
C ASP A 31 25.73 -44.25 -47.90
N GLY A 32 26.79 -43.64 -47.33
CA GLY A 32 27.41 -43.86 -46.01
C GLY A 32 28.72 -43.08 -45.82
N ASN A 33 29.45 -43.34 -44.72
CA ASN A 33 30.87 -43.02 -44.43
C ASN A 33 31.37 -41.55 -44.52
N ALA A 34 32.23 -41.01 -43.64
CA ALA A 34 32.89 -41.46 -42.40
C ALA A 34 33.34 -40.15 -41.62
N ASP A 35 34.15 -40.10 -40.55
CA ASP A 35 34.96 -41.04 -39.77
C ASP A 35 35.18 -40.48 -38.31
N SER A 36 36.11 -41.09 -37.55
CA SER A 36 37.03 -40.59 -36.50
C SER A 36 37.07 -39.08 -36.12
N ARG A 37 37.48 -38.64 -34.90
CA ARG A 37 37.83 -39.28 -33.59
C ARG A 37 37.98 -38.16 -32.51
N GLU A 38 37.97 -38.56 -31.22
CA GLU A 38 38.86 -38.16 -30.09
C GLU A 38 39.55 -36.76 -30.06
N THR A 39 39.75 -36.03 -28.94
CA THR A 39 39.55 -36.23 -27.48
C THR A 39 39.62 -34.87 -26.72
N THR A 40 39.57 -34.92 -25.38
CA THR A 40 39.93 -33.92 -24.33
C THR A 40 40.85 -32.74 -24.74
N ASP A 41 40.78 -31.53 -24.16
CA ASP A 41 40.91 -31.19 -22.73
C ASP A 41 40.48 -29.74 -22.38
N GLN A 42 40.47 -29.38 -21.08
CA GLN A 42 40.56 -27.98 -20.61
C GLN A 42 42.01 -27.60 -20.27
N PRO A 43 42.35 -26.30 -20.31
CA PRO A 43 42.87 -25.69 -19.08
C PRO A 43 42.27 -24.31 -18.76
N SER A 44 42.75 -23.69 -17.68
CA SER A 44 42.14 -22.55 -16.99
C SER A 44 43.06 -21.32 -16.89
N PHE A 45 42.48 -20.20 -16.41
CA PHE A 45 43.11 -18.90 -16.07
C PHE A 45 43.65 -18.04 -17.23
N GLY A 46 43.54 -16.71 -17.05
CA GLY A 46 44.06 -15.70 -17.97
C GLY A 46 43.43 -14.31 -17.74
N THR A 47 44.06 -13.48 -16.92
CA THR A 47 43.69 -12.05 -16.78
C THR A 47 44.26 -11.22 -17.92
N GLY A 48 43.46 -10.37 -18.56
CA GLY A 48 43.93 -9.47 -19.61
C GLY A 48 43.17 -8.14 -19.65
N SER A 49 43.88 -7.05 -19.35
CA SER A 49 43.43 -5.67 -19.54
C SER A 49 43.94 -5.13 -20.88
N SER A 50 43.14 -4.33 -21.59
CA SER A 50 43.61 -3.56 -22.74
C SER A 50 43.00 -2.15 -22.75
N ASP A 51 43.88 -1.15 -22.74
CA ASP A 51 43.55 0.25 -22.97
C ASP A 51 43.39 0.55 -24.46
N TYR A 52 42.56 1.54 -24.78
CA TYR A 52 42.68 2.33 -26.01
C TYR A 52 42.26 3.79 -25.76
N GLY A 53 43.23 4.70 -25.71
CA GLY A 53 43.05 6.06 -26.26
C GLY A 53 43.33 6.04 -27.77
N THR A 54 43.15 7.11 -28.57
CA THR A 54 42.75 8.51 -28.30
C THR A 54 41.82 8.99 -29.48
N SER A 55 41.56 10.24 -29.86
CA SER A 55 42.07 11.59 -29.47
C SER A 55 41.11 12.71 -29.92
N SER A 56 40.82 13.64 -28.99
CA SER A 56 40.73 15.10 -29.17
C SER A 56 40.00 15.73 -30.36
N ASP A 57 38.78 16.24 -30.11
CA ASP A 57 38.38 17.66 -30.24
C ASP A 57 36.92 17.81 -29.75
N GLY A 58 36.40 18.97 -29.35
CA GLY A 58 37.03 20.30 -29.23
C GLY A 58 35.98 21.34 -28.83
N GLY A 59 35.51 21.33 -27.57
CA GLY A 59 34.38 22.18 -27.17
C GLY A 59 34.20 22.33 -25.66
N GLN A 60 34.74 23.41 -25.08
CA GLN A 60 34.51 23.75 -23.67
C GLN A 60 33.13 24.41 -23.50
N GLN A 61 32.21 23.71 -22.83
CA GLN A 61 31.11 24.36 -22.11
C GLN A 61 31.28 24.09 -20.61
N SER A 62 31.41 25.16 -19.84
CA SER A 62 31.65 25.11 -18.41
C SER A 62 30.41 24.62 -17.66
N MET A 63 30.58 23.55 -16.85
CA MET A 63 29.54 23.16 -15.90
C MET A 63 29.35 24.26 -14.86
N PRO A 64 28.12 24.68 -14.53
CA PRO A 64 27.88 25.55 -13.39
C PRO A 64 28.21 24.78 -12.10
N GLN A 65 29.21 25.24 -11.35
CA GLN A 65 29.43 24.75 -9.99
C GLN A 65 28.20 25.09 -9.16
N TYR A 66 27.44 24.07 -8.76
CA TYR A 66 26.41 24.23 -7.73
C TYR A 66 27.11 24.49 -6.40
N GLY A 67 27.00 25.73 -5.91
CA GLY A 67 27.65 26.16 -4.69
C GLY A 67 27.31 25.26 -3.50
N VAL A 68 28.33 24.99 -2.66
CA VAL A 68 28.16 24.26 -1.41
C VAL A 68 27.05 24.91 -0.60
N ARG A 69 26.01 24.15 -0.28
CA ARG A 69 24.91 24.63 0.57
C ARG A 69 25.50 24.93 1.94
N GLN A 70 25.49 26.20 2.35
CA GLN A 70 25.76 26.56 3.73
C GLN A 70 24.79 25.78 4.63
N GLU A 71 25.33 25.12 5.65
CA GLU A 71 24.54 24.41 6.63
C GLU A 71 23.66 25.41 7.39
N MET A 72 22.44 24.99 7.76
CA MET A 72 21.59 25.83 8.59
C MET A 72 22.26 25.99 9.96
N PRO A 73 22.34 27.21 10.53
CA PRO A 73 22.92 27.40 11.85
C PRO A 73 22.20 26.54 12.88
N HIS A 74 22.90 25.52 13.40
CA HIS A 74 22.44 24.77 14.56
C HIS A 74 22.35 25.74 15.74
N VAL A 75 21.14 26.05 16.19
CA VAL A 75 20.92 26.75 17.47
C VAL A 75 21.41 25.80 18.57
N PRO A 76 22.49 26.11 19.31
CA PRO A 76 23.01 25.18 20.30
C PRO A 76 22.10 25.20 21.52
N TYR A 77 21.51 24.05 21.86
CA TYR A 77 20.90 23.86 23.17
C TYR A 77 22.03 23.79 24.21
N GLN A 78 22.26 24.89 24.93
CA GLN A 78 23.20 24.90 26.05
C GLN A 78 22.54 24.27 27.28
N PRO A 79 23.01 23.11 27.78
CA PRO A 79 22.64 22.65 29.11
C PRO A 79 23.28 23.58 30.16
N THR A 80 22.52 23.97 31.18
CA THR A 80 23.00 24.79 32.28
C THR A 80 24.09 24.05 33.06
N PRO A 81 25.24 24.68 33.40
CA PRO A 81 26.30 24.00 34.15
C PRO A 81 25.87 23.67 35.58
N VAL A 82 25.81 22.37 35.91
CA VAL A 82 25.77 21.91 37.30
C VAL A 82 27.19 22.05 37.87
N GLN A 83 27.37 22.90 38.88
CA GLN A 83 28.65 23.00 39.57
C GLN A 83 28.86 21.80 40.50
N THR A 84 29.79 20.92 40.15
CA THR A 84 30.37 19.92 41.05
C THR A 84 31.82 20.33 41.38
N PRO A 85 32.21 20.41 42.67
CA PRO A 85 33.56 20.83 43.05
C PRO A 85 34.61 19.75 42.73
N THR A 86 35.76 20.16 42.21
CA THR A 86 36.92 19.29 42.01
C THR A 86 37.64 19.01 43.33
N PRO A 87 38.13 17.77 43.57
CA PRO A 87 38.81 17.42 44.81
C PRO A 87 40.25 17.94 44.85
N HIS A 88 40.70 18.38 46.03
CA HIS A 88 42.12 18.55 46.33
C HIS A 88 42.66 17.27 46.97
N ASN A 89 43.73 16.70 46.41
CA ASN A 89 44.40 15.54 46.99
C ASN A 89 45.25 15.97 48.20
N GLY A 90 44.73 15.71 49.40
CA GLY A 90 45.46 15.76 50.67
C GLY A 90 45.26 14.47 51.44
N ALA A 91 46.33 13.90 52.00
CA ALA A 91 46.30 12.55 52.57
C ALA A 91 45.50 12.44 53.89
N VAL A 92 44.91 11.26 54.13
CA VAL A 92 44.19 10.92 55.36
C VAL A 92 44.95 9.84 56.15
N GLN A 93 45.16 10.09 57.43
CA GLN A 93 45.34 9.10 58.50
C GLN A 93 44.57 9.64 59.72
N GLY A 94 43.25 9.46 59.82
CA GLY A 94 42.62 8.31 60.49
C GLY A 94 42.06 8.75 61.87
N PRO A 95 41.32 7.92 62.64
CA PRO A 95 40.73 6.61 62.34
C PRO A 95 39.17 6.64 62.26
N GLN A 96 38.52 5.49 62.04
CA GLN A 96 37.05 5.32 62.09
C GLN A 96 36.52 5.14 63.54
N PRO A 97 35.19 5.21 63.73
CA PRO A 97 34.45 3.96 63.94
C PRO A 97 33.19 3.78 63.05
N GLN A 98 32.69 2.54 62.98
CA GLN A 98 31.49 2.16 62.20
C GLN A 98 30.25 1.99 63.07
N TYR A 99 29.10 2.52 62.59
CA TYR A 99 27.73 2.05 62.84
C TYR A 99 26.90 2.49 61.61
N GLY A 100 25.74 1.93 61.25
CA GLY A 100 24.90 0.88 61.86
C GLY A 100 23.46 1.14 61.39
N ALA A 101 22.78 0.14 60.82
CA ALA A 101 21.52 0.37 60.10
C ALA A 101 20.28 0.46 61.00
N MET A 102 19.24 1.18 60.56
CA MET A 102 17.86 1.00 61.03
C MET A 102 16.80 1.51 60.05
N TRP A 103 15.69 0.77 59.95
CA TRP A 103 14.43 1.05 59.23
C TRP A 103 13.28 0.42 60.05
N GLN A 104 12.02 0.84 59.79
CA GLN A 104 10.71 0.43 60.37
C GLN A 104 10.08 1.55 61.25
N SER A 105 8.75 1.70 61.38
CA SER A 105 7.64 0.78 61.04
C SER A 105 6.36 1.49 60.49
N GLN A 106 5.38 0.69 60.06
CA GLN A 106 3.96 1.00 59.74
C GLN A 106 3.11 1.15 61.06
N PRO A 107 1.76 1.38 61.10
CA PRO A 107 0.72 1.01 60.11
C PRO A 107 -0.63 1.82 60.01
N GLN A 108 -1.55 1.26 59.19
CA GLN A 108 -3.04 1.17 59.31
C GLN A 108 -4.04 2.24 58.79
N GLN A 109 -4.78 1.80 57.76
CA GLN A 109 -6.26 1.68 57.62
C GLN A 109 -7.23 2.90 57.67
N VAL A 110 -8.21 2.88 56.75
CA VAL A 110 -9.47 3.67 56.74
C VAL A 110 -10.62 2.77 56.23
N PRO A 111 -11.82 2.76 56.86
CA PRO A 111 -12.96 1.96 56.38
C PRO A 111 -14.25 2.75 56.03
N GLY A 112 -14.87 2.42 54.88
CA GLY A 112 -16.31 2.11 54.80
C GLY A 112 -17.37 3.21 54.52
N ASN A 113 -17.89 3.20 53.27
CA ASN A 113 -19.29 3.48 52.88
C ASN A 113 -19.80 4.96 53.03
N ALA A 114 -20.92 5.42 52.43
CA ALA A 114 -21.99 4.76 51.66
C ALA A 114 -22.74 5.72 50.68
N TRP A 115 -23.48 5.12 49.73
CA TRP A 115 -24.73 5.61 49.08
C TRP A 115 -24.77 6.78 48.05
N GLN A 116 -25.91 6.76 47.35
CA GLN A 116 -26.56 7.65 46.36
C GLN A 116 -26.20 9.15 46.39
N GLY A 117 -26.39 9.93 45.32
CA GLY A 117 -27.05 9.69 44.02
C GLY A 117 -27.70 10.99 43.50
N GLN A 118 -28.30 10.99 42.30
CA GLN A 118 -28.96 12.16 41.64
C GLN A 118 -28.00 13.34 41.32
N SER A 119 -27.65 13.65 40.06
CA SER A 119 -28.45 14.28 39.00
C SER A 119 -28.87 15.73 39.29
N MET A 120 -28.20 16.71 38.66
CA MET A 120 -28.82 17.78 37.84
C MET A 120 -27.78 18.78 37.30
N ASN A 121 -27.99 19.21 36.06
CA ASN A 121 -27.51 20.48 35.48
C ASN A 121 -28.78 21.38 35.42
N PRO A 122 -28.75 22.71 35.68
CA PRO A 122 -28.25 23.62 34.65
C PRO A 122 -27.64 24.97 35.12
N MET A 123 -27.03 25.66 34.14
CA MET A 123 -26.97 27.12 33.88
C MET A 123 -27.21 28.19 34.97
N ASN A 124 -26.37 29.23 34.86
CA ASN A 124 -26.61 30.67 35.09
C ASN A 124 -26.86 31.20 36.52
N GLY A 125 -26.17 32.31 36.83
CA GLY A 125 -26.49 33.20 37.96
C GLY A 125 -25.25 33.81 38.61
N TYR A 126 -25.00 35.11 38.39
CA TYR A 126 -24.08 35.89 39.23
C TYR A 126 -24.77 36.26 40.56
N PRO A 127 -24.12 36.08 41.72
CA PRO A 127 -24.34 36.89 42.91
C PRO A 127 -23.37 38.09 42.95
N PRO A 128 -23.69 39.17 43.70
CA PRO A 128 -22.97 40.44 43.65
C PRO A 128 -21.74 40.50 44.58
N ALA A 129 -21.00 41.60 44.48
CA ALA A 129 -19.88 41.92 45.38
C ALA A 129 -20.39 42.50 46.71
N ASP A 130 -19.92 41.94 47.83
CA ASP A 130 -19.64 42.66 49.08
C ASP A 130 -18.95 41.73 50.10
N TYR A 131 -17.62 41.82 50.24
CA TYR A 131 -16.87 41.40 51.44
C TYR A 131 -15.49 42.06 51.46
N ALA A 132 -15.32 43.08 52.30
CA ALA A 132 -14.02 43.69 52.55
C ALA A 132 -13.23 42.91 53.61
N TYR A 133 -11.94 42.68 53.36
CA TYR A 133 -10.98 42.17 54.36
C TYR A 133 -9.88 43.21 54.62
N PRO A 134 -9.39 43.35 55.86
CA PRO A 134 -8.45 44.40 56.23
C PRO A 134 -7.04 44.12 55.70
N ALA A 135 -6.35 45.17 55.25
CA ALA A 135 -4.96 45.09 54.82
C ALA A 135 -4.01 44.90 56.01
N GLN A 136 -3.23 43.82 56.02
CA GLN A 136 -2.06 43.66 56.88
C GLN A 136 -0.79 43.79 56.03
N GLN A 137 0.10 44.71 56.41
CA GLN A 137 1.42 44.82 55.78
C GLN A 137 2.39 43.83 56.42
N PRO A 138 3.17 43.04 55.65
CA PRO A 138 4.27 42.26 56.19
C PRO A 138 5.43 43.18 56.65
N PRO A 139 6.21 42.79 57.68
CA PRO A 139 7.25 43.63 58.24
C PRO A 139 8.45 43.82 57.31
N VAL A 140 9.07 45.00 57.38
CA VAL A 140 10.27 45.37 56.59
C VAL A 140 11.52 44.69 57.15
N PRO A 141 12.32 43.96 56.35
CA PRO A 141 13.60 43.41 56.79
C PRO A 141 14.64 44.50 57.09
N SER A 142 15.45 44.29 58.13
CA SER A 142 16.56 45.18 58.51
C SER A 142 17.67 45.23 57.45
N GLN A 143 18.33 46.37 57.33
CA GLN A 143 19.37 46.64 56.33
C GLN A 143 20.54 45.65 56.41
N MET A 144 20.93 45.07 55.27
CA MET A 144 22.18 44.31 55.14
C MET A 144 23.34 45.21 54.67
N PRO A 145 24.60 44.95 55.05
CA PRO A 145 25.73 45.75 54.62
C PRO A 145 25.98 45.68 53.11
N MET A 146 26.19 46.84 52.48
CA MET A 146 26.57 46.94 51.06
C MET A 146 27.99 46.40 50.85
N GLN A 147 28.12 45.17 50.37
CA GLN A 147 29.37 44.70 49.77
C GLN A 147 29.60 45.45 48.45
N GLN A 148 30.72 46.17 48.35
CA GLN A 148 31.15 46.77 47.10
C GLN A 148 31.64 45.68 46.14
N TYR A 149 30.81 45.35 45.15
CA TYR A 149 31.25 44.56 44.01
C TYR A 149 32.24 45.38 43.17
N PRO A 150 33.28 44.75 42.57
CA PRO A 150 34.17 45.44 41.64
C PRO A 150 33.38 46.00 40.46
N ASN A 151 33.74 47.19 40.00
CA ASN A 151 33.17 47.80 38.79
C ASN A 151 33.44 46.92 37.56
N GLN A 152 32.51 46.04 37.21
CA GLN A 152 32.46 45.48 35.87
C GLN A 152 32.13 46.62 34.89
N PRO A 153 32.78 46.70 33.73
CA PRO A 153 32.40 47.67 32.71
C PRO A 153 30.96 47.38 32.29
N MET A 154 30.09 48.39 32.34
CA MET A 154 28.69 48.21 31.94
C MET A 154 28.64 47.67 30.51
N GLN A 155 28.02 46.50 30.34
CA GLN A 155 27.70 46.00 29.01
C GLN A 155 26.83 47.04 28.31
N GLN A 156 27.35 47.62 27.24
CA GLN A 156 26.71 48.73 26.54
C GLN A 156 25.48 48.19 25.79
N TYR A 157 24.31 48.28 26.44
CA TYR A 157 23.04 47.86 25.85
C TYR A 157 22.87 48.53 24.48
N PRO A 158 22.48 47.78 23.43
CA PRO A 158 22.27 48.34 22.10
C PRO A 158 21.29 49.51 22.16
N SER A 159 21.64 50.62 21.53
CA SER A 159 20.77 51.80 21.48
C SER A 159 19.41 51.45 20.86
N LEU A 160 18.35 52.14 21.27
CA LEU A 160 16.97 51.89 20.81
C LEU A 160 16.86 51.67 19.28
N PRO A 161 17.50 52.47 18.41
CA PRO A 161 17.47 52.22 16.95
C PRO A 161 18.08 50.88 16.52
N LEU A 162 19.16 50.42 17.16
CA LEU A 162 19.73 49.08 16.90
C LEU A 162 18.80 47.98 17.39
N GLN A 163 18.13 48.19 18.53
CA GLN A 163 17.17 47.22 19.07
C GLN A 163 15.92 47.11 18.18
N GLU A 164 15.44 48.23 17.63
CA GLU A 164 14.35 48.27 16.66
C GLU A 164 14.75 47.65 15.31
N ALA A 165 15.95 47.94 14.81
CA ALA A 165 16.48 47.33 13.59
C ALA A 165 16.60 45.80 13.72
N ASN A 166 17.12 45.32 14.85
CA ASN A 166 17.20 43.88 15.17
C ASN A 166 15.80 43.24 15.27
N ARG A 167 14.81 43.95 15.84
CA ARG A 167 13.40 43.51 15.87
C ARG A 167 12.84 43.36 14.46
N GLN A 168 13.05 44.35 13.58
CA GLN A 168 12.56 44.30 12.20
C GLN A 168 13.26 43.23 11.37
N ALA A 169 14.58 43.04 11.54
CA ALA A 169 15.34 41.97 10.90
C ALA A 169 14.82 40.58 11.32
N TYR A 170 14.55 40.37 12.60
CA TYR A 170 13.93 39.14 13.11
C TYR A 170 12.52 38.92 12.54
N ILE A 171 11.67 39.95 12.52
CA ILE A 171 10.32 39.88 11.92
C ILE A 171 10.41 39.52 10.43
N GLN A 172 11.35 40.09 9.68
CA GLN A 172 11.53 39.76 8.26
C GLN A 172 12.06 38.33 8.08
N GLN A 173 13.02 37.89 8.88
CA GLN A 173 13.51 36.50 8.86
C GLN A 173 12.38 35.49 9.12
N MET A 174 11.49 35.77 10.09
CA MET A 174 10.33 34.92 10.39
C MET A 174 9.32 34.92 9.23
N LYS A 175 9.03 36.09 8.63
CA LYS A 175 8.19 36.18 7.41
C LYS A 175 8.77 35.36 6.27
N ASP A 176 10.09 35.45 6.02
CA ASP A 176 10.76 34.74 4.93
C ASP A 176 10.73 33.22 5.15
N ILE A 177 10.87 32.75 6.39
CA ILE A 177 10.72 31.32 6.74
C ILE A 177 9.27 30.88 6.46
N TRP A 178 8.28 31.62 6.96
CA TRP A 178 6.87 31.31 6.78
C TRP A 178 6.46 31.30 5.30
N MET A 179 6.89 32.30 4.52
CA MET A 179 6.64 32.38 3.07
C MET A 179 7.24 31.18 2.34
N ARG A 180 8.45 30.73 2.70
CA ARG A 180 9.06 29.52 2.11
C ARG A 180 8.27 28.26 2.47
N GLU A 181 7.81 28.13 3.72
CA GLU A 181 6.99 26.99 4.15
C GLU A 181 5.62 26.97 3.44
N GLU A 182 4.93 28.11 3.32
CA GLU A 182 3.66 28.19 2.59
C GLU A 182 3.84 27.91 1.10
N GLN A 183 4.86 28.47 0.45
CA GLN A 183 5.18 28.18 -0.95
C GLN A 183 5.46 26.69 -1.17
N TRP A 184 6.24 26.06 -0.30
CA TRP A 184 6.49 24.62 -0.34
C TRP A 184 5.19 23.82 -0.16
N MET A 185 4.42 24.10 0.89
CA MET A 185 3.12 23.44 1.16
C MET A 185 2.10 23.64 0.03
N SER A 186 2.10 24.81 -0.61
CA SER A 186 1.31 25.10 -1.81
C SER A 186 1.76 24.22 -2.98
N SER A 187 3.07 24.05 -3.20
CA SER A 187 3.62 23.16 -4.22
C SER A 187 3.25 21.68 -3.98
N VAL A 188 3.27 21.22 -2.72
CA VAL A 188 2.86 19.87 -2.31
C VAL A 188 1.38 19.66 -2.62
N ARG A 189 0.50 20.56 -2.15
CA ARG A 189 -0.95 20.49 -2.42
C ARG A 189 -1.26 20.51 -3.92
N LYS A 190 -0.56 21.32 -4.71
CA LYS A 190 -0.70 21.37 -6.19
C LYS A 190 -0.29 20.06 -6.86
N ARG A 191 0.83 19.46 -6.44
CA ARG A 191 1.30 18.15 -6.94
C ARG A 191 0.34 17.02 -6.58
N MET A 192 -0.12 16.97 -5.33
CA MET A 192 -1.10 15.98 -4.89
C MET A 192 -2.47 16.15 -5.57
N SER A 193 -2.92 17.38 -5.79
CA SER A 193 -4.14 17.67 -6.54
C SER A 193 -4.05 17.16 -7.98
N ARG A 194 -2.92 17.34 -8.68
CA ARG A 194 -2.69 16.72 -10.01
C ARG A 194 -2.74 15.19 -9.97
N VAL A 195 -2.22 14.56 -8.92
CA VAL A 195 -2.31 13.11 -8.73
C VAL A 195 -3.77 12.66 -8.54
N GLY A 196 -4.55 13.34 -7.70
CA GLY A 196 -5.97 13.03 -7.50
C GLY A 196 -6.81 13.26 -8.77
N TRP A 197 -6.55 14.33 -9.52
CA TRP A 197 -7.21 14.54 -10.81
C TRP A 197 -6.86 13.46 -11.84
N ALA A 198 -5.61 12.99 -11.91
CA ALA A 198 -5.24 11.88 -12.77
C ALA A 198 -5.94 10.56 -12.39
N LEU A 199 -6.07 10.28 -11.08
CA LEU A 199 -6.82 9.12 -10.58
C LEU A 199 -8.34 9.25 -10.88
N THR A 200 -8.90 10.46 -10.78
CA THR A 200 -10.30 10.72 -11.15
C THR A 200 -10.53 10.54 -12.65
N ILE A 201 -9.63 11.05 -13.50
CA ILE A 201 -9.71 10.96 -14.97
C ILE A 201 -9.57 9.51 -15.43
N SER A 202 -8.59 8.76 -14.90
CA SER A 202 -8.46 7.33 -15.23
C SER A 202 -9.70 6.53 -14.81
N LEU A 203 -10.24 6.78 -13.62
CA LEU A 203 -11.45 6.09 -13.15
C LEU A 203 -12.69 6.40 -14.01
N VAL A 204 -12.98 7.68 -14.23
CA VAL A 204 -14.20 8.13 -14.94
C VAL A 204 -14.11 7.85 -16.44
N VAL A 205 -12.94 8.08 -17.07
CA VAL A 205 -12.78 7.78 -18.50
C VAL A 205 -12.73 6.28 -18.77
N TRP A 206 -12.26 5.44 -17.84
CA TRP A 206 -12.37 3.99 -17.98
C TRP A 206 -13.83 3.57 -18.03
N LEU A 207 -14.65 3.95 -17.05
CA LEU A 207 -16.06 3.58 -16.99
C LEU A 207 -16.85 4.11 -18.20
N ILE A 208 -16.64 5.37 -18.60
CA ILE A 208 -17.29 5.95 -19.78
C ILE A 208 -16.80 5.27 -21.07
N GLY A 209 -15.49 5.10 -21.24
CA GLY A 209 -14.89 4.50 -22.43
C GLY A 209 -15.33 3.05 -22.62
N THR A 210 -15.34 2.26 -21.55
CA THR A 210 -15.87 0.90 -21.53
C THR A 210 -17.35 0.87 -21.91
N ARG A 211 -18.20 1.78 -21.39
CA ARG A 211 -19.61 1.85 -21.81
C ARG A 211 -19.81 2.26 -23.27
N LEU A 212 -19.07 3.24 -23.78
CA LEU A 212 -19.13 3.65 -25.19
C LEU A 212 -18.67 2.52 -26.12
N LEU A 213 -17.65 1.75 -25.72
CA LEU A 213 -17.19 0.58 -26.45
C LEU A 213 -18.21 -0.58 -26.40
N THR A 214 -18.91 -0.80 -25.28
CA THR A 214 -20.03 -1.76 -25.23
C THR A 214 -21.13 -1.37 -26.22
N ILE A 215 -21.58 -0.12 -26.21
CA ILE A 215 -22.60 0.39 -27.14
C ILE A 215 -22.16 0.26 -28.61
N LEU A 216 -20.87 0.44 -28.90
CA LEU A 216 -20.33 0.21 -30.25
C LEU A 216 -20.41 -1.26 -30.68
N LEU A 217 -20.23 -2.21 -29.75
CA LEU A 217 -20.38 -3.64 -30.03
C LEU A 217 -21.85 -4.05 -30.25
N GLU A 218 -22.83 -3.36 -29.66
CA GLU A 218 -24.26 -3.64 -29.84
C GLU A 218 -24.74 -3.49 -31.30
N TYR A 219 -23.96 -2.82 -32.17
CA TYR A 219 -24.20 -2.74 -33.62
C TYR A 219 -23.70 -3.96 -34.41
N LEU A 220 -22.97 -4.90 -33.79
CA LEU A 220 -22.54 -6.14 -34.43
C LEU A 220 -23.65 -7.20 -34.42
N PRO A 221 -23.68 -8.15 -35.37
CA PRO A 221 -24.63 -9.25 -35.36
C PRO A 221 -24.53 -10.06 -34.05
N GLN A 222 -25.69 -10.34 -33.42
CA GLN A 222 -25.73 -11.04 -32.13
C GLN A 222 -25.00 -12.40 -32.14
N SER A 223 -24.97 -13.11 -33.27
CA SER A 223 -24.20 -14.35 -33.44
C SER A 223 -22.69 -14.18 -33.21
N VAL A 224 -22.12 -13.03 -33.59
CA VAL A 224 -20.69 -12.70 -33.40
C VAL A 224 -20.40 -12.26 -31.96
N LEU A 225 -21.38 -11.61 -31.32
CA LEU A 225 -21.27 -11.21 -29.92
C LEU A 225 -21.34 -12.43 -28.99
N VAL A 226 -22.39 -13.25 -29.11
CA VAL A 226 -22.66 -14.40 -28.24
C VAL A 226 -21.54 -15.44 -28.31
N GLN A 227 -20.87 -15.60 -29.45
CA GLN A 227 -19.76 -16.55 -29.60
C GLN A 227 -18.50 -16.17 -28.79
N PHE A 228 -18.33 -14.91 -28.39
CA PHE A 228 -17.08 -14.40 -27.80
C PHE A 228 -17.31 -13.42 -26.63
N LEU A 229 -18.43 -13.52 -25.90
CA LEU A 229 -18.84 -12.54 -24.86
C LEU A 229 -17.75 -12.23 -23.82
N ASP A 230 -17.12 -13.25 -23.24
CA ASP A 230 -16.02 -13.12 -22.28
C ASP A 230 -14.88 -12.27 -22.87
N LEU A 231 -14.41 -12.65 -24.06
CA LEU A 231 -13.29 -12.03 -24.74
C LEU A 231 -13.60 -10.56 -25.05
N TRP A 232 -14.81 -10.27 -25.55
CA TRP A 232 -15.25 -8.90 -25.78
C TRP A 232 -15.33 -8.08 -24.48
N SER A 233 -15.89 -8.65 -23.40
CA SER A 233 -16.03 -7.98 -22.10
C SER A 233 -14.67 -7.61 -21.50
N TYR A 234 -13.71 -8.55 -21.49
CA TYR A 234 -12.36 -8.29 -21.01
C TYR A 234 -11.61 -7.30 -21.93
N LEU A 235 -11.67 -7.46 -23.26
CA LEU A 235 -11.03 -6.53 -24.20
C LEU A 235 -11.56 -5.11 -24.06
N VAL A 236 -12.88 -4.93 -23.97
CA VAL A 236 -13.52 -3.60 -23.84
C VAL A 236 -13.15 -2.92 -22.51
N SER A 237 -13.02 -3.68 -21.42
CA SER A 237 -12.52 -3.14 -20.15
C SER A 237 -11.04 -2.73 -20.26
N VAL A 238 -10.19 -3.62 -20.77
CA VAL A 238 -8.73 -3.42 -20.89
C VAL A 238 -8.38 -2.29 -21.86
N LEU A 239 -9.08 -2.17 -22.99
CA LEU A 239 -8.90 -1.07 -23.95
C LEU A 239 -9.38 0.26 -23.39
N GLY A 240 -10.54 0.29 -22.71
CA GLY A 240 -11.01 1.49 -22.01
C GLY A 240 -10.03 1.96 -20.94
N GLN A 241 -9.55 1.04 -20.09
CA GLN A 241 -8.64 1.33 -18.99
C GLN A 241 -7.24 1.73 -19.48
N TYR A 242 -6.56 0.86 -20.24
CA TYR A 242 -5.14 1.02 -20.57
C TYR A 242 -4.88 1.66 -21.93
N GLY A 243 -5.83 1.55 -22.88
CA GLY A 243 -5.73 2.19 -24.19
C GLY A 243 -6.18 3.66 -24.20
N ILE A 244 -7.10 4.06 -23.31
CA ILE A 244 -7.68 5.42 -23.27
C ILE A 244 -7.43 6.11 -21.93
N ALA A 245 -7.94 5.55 -20.83
CA ALA A 245 -8.08 6.29 -19.58
C ALA A 245 -6.75 6.52 -18.84
N VAL A 246 -5.89 5.50 -18.76
CA VAL A 246 -4.55 5.61 -18.18
C VAL A 246 -3.64 6.54 -19.00
N PRO A 247 -3.58 6.48 -20.35
CA PRO A 247 -2.88 7.47 -21.16
C PRO A 247 -3.30 8.92 -20.89
N LEU A 248 -4.60 9.22 -20.80
CA LEU A 248 -5.07 10.58 -20.47
C LEU A 248 -4.71 10.99 -19.03
N ALA A 249 -4.79 10.08 -18.06
CA ALA A 249 -4.29 10.34 -16.71
C ALA A 249 -2.77 10.58 -16.68
N MET A 250 -2.00 9.94 -17.56
CA MET A 250 -0.55 10.14 -17.68
C MET A 250 -0.19 11.53 -18.24
N LEU A 251 -1.01 12.13 -19.10
CA LEU A 251 -0.84 13.54 -19.51
C LEU A 251 -0.92 14.49 -18.31
N VAL A 252 -1.82 14.23 -17.36
CA VAL A 252 -1.93 15.01 -16.11
C VAL A 252 -0.75 14.73 -15.16
N LEU A 253 -0.29 13.48 -15.07
CA LEU A 253 0.88 13.09 -14.28
C LEU A 253 2.23 13.51 -14.88
N ALA A 254 2.29 13.91 -16.15
CA ALA A 254 3.49 14.52 -16.74
C ALA A 254 3.86 15.82 -16.01
N GLY A 255 2.87 16.58 -15.54
CA GLY A 255 3.04 17.76 -14.70
C GLY A 255 3.49 17.50 -13.26
N VAL A 256 3.89 16.28 -12.90
CA VAL A 256 4.39 15.91 -11.57
C VAL A 256 5.66 15.05 -11.72
N PRO A 257 6.85 15.54 -11.31
CA PRO A 257 8.09 14.81 -11.50
C PRO A 257 8.19 13.59 -10.60
N THR A 258 8.82 12.52 -11.09
CA THR A 258 9.26 11.36 -10.32
C THR A 258 10.51 11.69 -9.48
N THR A 259 10.81 10.87 -8.49
CA THR A 259 12.07 10.88 -7.74
C THR A 259 12.99 9.79 -8.27
N PRO A 260 14.28 10.05 -8.57
CA PRO A 260 15.23 8.99 -8.90
C PRO A 260 15.48 8.10 -7.67
N VAL A 261 15.54 6.79 -7.87
CA VAL A 261 15.59 5.81 -6.78
C VAL A 261 16.62 4.71 -7.05
N ARG A 262 17.38 4.34 -6.02
CA ARG A 262 18.22 3.14 -6.07
C ARG A 262 17.31 1.90 -6.08
N LYS A 263 17.72 0.90 -6.87
CA LYS A 263 17.06 -0.41 -6.93
C LYS A 263 17.79 -1.39 -6.02
N PHE A 264 17.01 -2.24 -5.36
CA PHE A 264 17.50 -3.30 -4.47
C PHE A 264 16.79 -4.61 -4.81
N ASP A 265 17.37 -5.74 -4.41
CA ASP A 265 16.79 -7.07 -4.59
C ASP A 265 16.17 -7.58 -3.29
N MET A 266 15.10 -8.34 -3.43
CA MET A 266 14.43 -9.02 -2.33
C MET A 266 14.87 -10.48 -2.31
N SER A 267 15.25 -10.98 -1.13
CA SER A 267 15.55 -12.40 -0.94
C SER A 267 14.28 -13.26 -1.07
N PRO A 268 14.37 -14.51 -1.56
CA PRO A 268 13.20 -15.38 -1.72
C PRO A 268 12.39 -15.54 -0.43
N GLY A 269 13.03 -15.72 0.72
CA GLY A 269 12.35 -15.80 2.02
C GLY A 269 11.54 -14.54 2.38
N ARG A 270 12.00 -13.34 1.99
CA ARG A 270 11.25 -12.09 2.20
C ARG A 270 10.10 -11.96 1.19
N PHE A 271 10.28 -12.45 -0.04
CA PHE A 271 9.21 -12.51 -1.06
C PHE A 271 8.08 -13.46 -0.63
N PHE A 272 8.39 -14.72 -0.32
CA PHE A 272 7.40 -15.69 0.15
C PHE A 272 6.75 -15.27 1.48
N SER A 273 7.52 -14.64 2.39
CA SER A 273 6.93 -14.10 3.61
C SER A 273 5.90 -13.00 3.33
N LEU A 274 6.09 -12.12 2.35
CA LEU A 274 5.08 -11.13 1.96
C LEU A 274 3.90 -11.76 1.22
N LEU A 275 4.13 -12.75 0.36
CA LEU A 275 3.07 -13.49 -0.34
C LEU A 275 2.14 -14.21 0.66
N VAL A 276 2.69 -14.90 1.67
CA VAL A 276 1.87 -15.61 2.67
C VAL A 276 1.12 -14.64 3.59
N MET A 277 1.65 -13.43 3.85
CA MET A 277 0.90 -12.37 4.55
C MET A 277 -0.35 -11.89 3.80
N CYS A 278 -0.43 -12.08 2.48
CA CYS A 278 -1.59 -11.66 1.69
C CYS A 278 -2.86 -12.48 1.99
N PHE A 279 -2.73 -13.78 2.31
CA PHE A 279 -3.87 -14.70 2.49
C PHE A 279 -4.85 -14.27 3.60
N PRO A 280 -4.44 -13.99 4.85
CA PRO A 280 -5.37 -13.53 5.88
C PRO A 280 -5.92 -12.11 5.60
N LEU A 281 -5.17 -11.26 4.88
CA LEU A 281 -5.65 -9.94 4.45
C LEU A 281 -6.72 -10.06 3.36
N MET A 282 -6.60 -11.06 2.48
CA MET A 282 -7.58 -11.39 1.46
C MET A 282 -8.89 -11.90 2.07
N ILE A 283 -8.80 -12.91 2.94
CA ILE A 283 -9.96 -13.50 3.62
C ILE A 283 -10.62 -12.48 4.55
N GLY A 284 -9.85 -11.85 5.45
CA GLY A 284 -10.38 -10.86 6.38
C GLY A 284 -10.94 -9.61 5.69
N GLY A 285 -10.29 -9.13 4.63
CA GLY A 285 -10.80 -8.01 3.83
C GLY A 285 -12.08 -8.36 3.08
N SER A 286 -12.19 -9.56 2.50
CA SER A 286 -13.42 -10.04 1.85
C SER A 286 -14.58 -10.14 2.84
N ILE A 287 -14.36 -10.70 4.04
CA ILE A 287 -15.38 -10.78 5.11
C ILE A 287 -15.86 -9.37 5.51
N ILE A 288 -14.95 -8.40 5.70
CA ILE A 288 -15.32 -7.01 6.03
C ILE A 288 -16.11 -6.36 4.89
N GLY A 289 -15.73 -6.61 3.63
CA GLY A 289 -16.46 -6.16 2.45
C GLY A 289 -17.89 -6.72 2.40
N GLN A 290 -18.04 -8.04 2.48
CA GLN A 290 -19.35 -8.72 2.49
C GLN A 290 -20.26 -8.23 3.62
N LEU A 291 -19.75 -8.16 4.85
CA LEU A 291 -20.52 -7.70 6.02
C LEU A 291 -20.97 -6.24 5.87
N LEU A 292 -20.13 -5.36 5.30
CA LEU A 292 -20.50 -3.97 5.08
C LEU A 292 -21.48 -3.82 3.91
N SER A 293 -21.29 -4.54 2.80
CA SER A 293 -22.24 -4.57 1.67
C SER A 293 -23.62 -5.03 2.12
N ALA A 294 -23.69 -6.10 2.93
CA ALA A 294 -24.94 -6.58 3.51
C ALA A 294 -25.58 -5.55 4.45
N LEU A 295 -24.80 -4.95 5.37
CA LEU A 295 -25.29 -3.94 6.30
C LEU A 295 -25.85 -2.68 5.60
N LEU A 296 -25.19 -2.22 4.53
CA LEU A 296 -25.60 -1.01 3.80
C LEU A 296 -26.84 -1.22 2.90
N THR A 297 -27.14 -2.46 2.52
CA THR A 297 -28.28 -2.80 1.63
C THR A 297 -29.45 -3.48 2.35
N GLY A 298 -29.28 -3.90 3.60
CA GLY A 298 -30.25 -4.78 4.26
C GLY A 298 -30.18 -6.24 3.79
N GLY A 299 -29.03 -6.66 3.23
CA GLY A 299 -28.76 -8.04 2.83
C GLY A 299 -29.01 -8.37 1.35
N VAL A 300 -29.32 -7.37 0.50
CA VAL A 300 -29.61 -7.60 -0.93
C VAL A 300 -28.45 -7.28 -1.89
N ALA A 301 -27.28 -6.90 -1.39
CA ALA A 301 -26.11 -6.60 -2.22
C ALA A 301 -25.60 -7.83 -3.00
N ILE A 302 -25.17 -7.65 -4.26
CA ILE A 302 -24.75 -8.75 -5.14
C ILE A 302 -23.30 -8.55 -5.61
N ASN A 303 -22.42 -9.51 -5.32
CA ASN A 303 -21.02 -9.46 -5.75
C ASN A 303 -20.87 -9.86 -7.24
N ARG A 304 -21.26 -8.96 -8.15
CA ARG A 304 -21.29 -9.20 -9.62
C ARG A 304 -19.97 -9.67 -10.24
N ILE A 305 -18.83 -9.39 -9.60
CA ILE A 305 -17.51 -9.84 -10.07
C ILE A 305 -17.30 -11.34 -9.83
N GLU A 306 -17.95 -11.91 -8.81
CA GLU A 306 -17.84 -13.33 -8.46
C GLU A 306 -18.55 -14.21 -9.48
N SER A 307 -19.77 -13.85 -9.91
CA SER A 307 -20.47 -14.56 -11.00
C SER A 307 -19.73 -14.43 -12.33
N ILE A 308 -19.26 -13.22 -12.69
CA ILE A 308 -18.45 -13.01 -13.91
C ILE A 308 -17.20 -13.91 -13.91
N ILE A 309 -16.47 -14.01 -12.80
CA ILE A 309 -15.27 -14.86 -12.71
C ILE A 309 -15.63 -16.36 -12.71
N ALA A 310 -16.73 -16.76 -12.06
CA ALA A 310 -17.17 -18.15 -12.01
C ALA A 310 -17.74 -18.67 -13.34
N GLU A 311 -18.27 -17.79 -14.18
CA GLU A 311 -18.81 -18.10 -15.52
C GLU A 311 -17.76 -17.94 -16.64
N SER A 312 -16.74 -17.09 -16.45
CA SER A 312 -15.69 -16.83 -17.45
C SER A 312 -14.81 -18.05 -17.77
N ASN A 313 -14.41 -18.17 -19.03
CA ASN A 313 -13.37 -19.12 -19.47
C ASN A 313 -12.04 -18.89 -18.71
N PRO A 314 -11.49 -19.92 -18.02
CA PRO A 314 -10.32 -19.74 -17.15
C PRO A 314 -9.05 -19.30 -17.89
N TRP A 315 -8.91 -19.58 -19.18
CA TRP A 315 -7.78 -19.10 -19.99
C TRP A 315 -7.88 -17.61 -20.32
N ILE A 316 -9.10 -17.10 -20.48
CA ILE A 316 -9.36 -15.66 -20.68
C ILE A 316 -9.12 -14.92 -19.35
N THR A 317 -9.61 -15.47 -18.23
CA THR A 317 -9.32 -14.94 -16.88
C THR A 317 -7.83 -14.97 -16.55
N LEU A 318 -7.10 -16.03 -16.94
CA LEU A 318 -5.65 -16.11 -16.81
C LEU A 318 -4.93 -15.01 -17.61
N LEU A 319 -5.33 -14.77 -18.87
CA LEU A 319 -4.71 -13.72 -19.68
C LEU A 319 -4.98 -12.33 -19.10
N PHE A 320 -6.24 -11.98 -18.83
CA PHE A 320 -6.59 -10.60 -18.50
C PHE A 320 -6.50 -10.29 -17.00
N THR A 321 -7.10 -11.11 -16.14
CA THR A 321 -7.15 -10.87 -14.68
C THR A 321 -5.86 -11.26 -13.96
N VAL A 322 -5.16 -12.31 -14.43
CA VAL A 322 -3.92 -12.77 -13.80
C VAL A 322 -2.68 -12.10 -14.40
N ILE A 323 -2.61 -11.89 -15.73
CA ILE A 323 -1.41 -11.33 -16.37
C ILE A 323 -1.53 -9.83 -16.67
N VAL A 324 -2.51 -9.42 -17.50
CA VAL A 324 -2.58 -8.02 -18.00
C VAL A 324 -2.88 -7.00 -16.90
N ALA A 325 -3.89 -7.25 -16.06
CA ALA A 325 -4.30 -6.29 -15.03
C ALA A 325 -3.18 -6.04 -13.98
N PRO A 326 -2.53 -7.04 -13.37
CA PRO A 326 -1.40 -6.80 -12.46
C PRO A 326 -0.21 -6.08 -13.07
N LEU A 327 0.07 -6.27 -14.37
CA LEU A 327 1.12 -5.51 -15.07
C LEU A 327 0.76 -4.02 -15.16
N GLY A 328 -0.46 -3.70 -15.58
CA GLY A 328 -0.94 -2.33 -15.74
C GLY A 328 -1.14 -1.60 -14.41
N GLU A 329 -1.76 -2.25 -13.43
CA GLU A 329 -2.04 -1.68 -12.11
C GLU A 329 -0.78 -1.47 -11.28
N GLU A 330 0.15 -2.42 -11.21
CA GLU A 330 1.38 -2.21 -10.46
C GLU A 330 2.26 -1.13 -11.11
N TRP A 331 2.26 -1.07 -12.45
CA TRP A 331 2.88 0.04 -13.18
C TRP A 331 2.24 1.38 -12.81
N PHE A 332 0.91 1.49 -12.82
CA PHE A 332 0.22 2.74 -12.50
C PHE A 332 0.37 3.09 -11.01
N PHE A 333 -0.18 2.28 -10.11
CA PHE A 333 -0.26 2.57 -8.68
C PHE A 333 1.09 2.56 -7.96
N ARG A 334 2.10 1.80 -8.44
CA ARG A 334 3.44 1.83 -7.82
C ARG A 334 4.42 2.66 -8.65
N LYS A 335 4.69 2.28 -9.91
CA LYS A 335 5.73 2.97 -10.72
C LYS A 335 5.35 4.39 -11.15
N GLN A 336 4.06 4.75 -11.24
CA GLN A 336 3.64 6.13 -11.53
C GLN A 336 3.23 6.92 -10.28
N ILE A 337 2.45 6.37 -9.35
CA ILE A 337 1.98 7.10 -8.14
C ILE A 337 3.03 7.11 -7.01
N ILE A 338 3.63 5.98 -6.63
CA ILE A 338 4.59 5.95 -5.51
C ILE A 338 5.86 6.74 -5.86
N ASP A 339 6.42 6.60 -7.06
CA ASP A 339 7.63 7.36 -7.46
C ASP A 339 7.42 8.89 -7.49
N ARG A 340 6.18 9.37 -7.59
CA ARG A 340 5.83 10.80 -7.51
C ARG A 340 5.56 11.27 -6.08
N THR A 341 4.96 10.42 -5.24
CA THR A 341 4.50 10.78 -3.88
C THR A 341 5.48 10.39 -2.77
N ARG A 342 6.40 9.43 -2.97
CA ARG A 342 7.34 8.95 -1.93
C ARG A 342 8.27 10.03 -1.39
N ARG A 343 8.55 11.07 -2.18
CA ARG A 343 9.29 12.29 -1.76
C ARG A 343 8.72 12.93 -0.49
N PHE A 344 7.40 12.82 -0.24
CA PHE A 344 6.70 13.42 0.89
C PHE A 344 6.64 12.52 2.15
N GLY A 345 7.17 11.29 2.07
CA GLY A 345 7.23 10.31 3.16
C GLY A 345 6.74 8.93 2.72
N GLU A 346 7.60 7.91 2.84
CA GLU A 346 7.36 6.56 2.30
C GLU A 346 6.07 5.90 2.80
N LYS A 347 5.83 5.91 4.12
CA LYS A 347 4.63 5.34 4.75
C LYS A 347 3.34 5.87 4.14
N THR A 348 3.27 7.18 3.91
CA THR A 348 2.04 7.83 3.45
C THR A 348 1.88 7.73 1.93
N SER A 349 2.98 7.61 1.18
CA SER A 349 2.94 7.24 -0.23
C SER A 349 2.40 5.83 -0.46
N VAL A 350 2.82 4.85 0.36
CA VAL A 350 2.25 3.48 0.33
C VAL A 350 0.77 3.50 0.73
N LEU A 351 0.39 4.14 1.83
CA LEU A 351 -1.01 4.22 2.27
C LEU A 351 -1.92 4.94 1.25
N PHE A 352 -1.42 5.98 0.59
CA PHE A 352 -2.15 6.68 -0.47
C PHE A 352 -2.30 5.82 -1.73
N SER A 353 -1.22 5.15 -2.18
CA SER A 353 -1.27 4.20 -3.31
C SER A 353 -2.20 3.03 -3.04
N ALA A 354 -2.20 2.50 -1.81
CA ALA A 354 -3.09 1.44 -1.35
C ALA A 354 -4.56 1.89 -1.34
N LEU A 355 -4.85 3.07 -0.78
CA LEU A 355 -6.22 3.62 -0.73
C LEU A 355 -6.75 3.89 -2.14
N ALA A 356 -5.93 4.47 -3.01
CA ALA A 356 -6.29 4.70 -4.40
C ALA A 356 -6.56 3.38 -5.14
N PHE A 357 -5.69 2.39 -5.01
CA PHE A 357 -5.84 1.07 -5.62
C PHE A 357 -7.10 0.34 -5.14
N GLY A 358 -7.38 0.33 -3.83
CA GLY A 358 -8.61 -0.25 -3.28
C GLY A 358 -9.87 0.44 -3.78
N LEU A 359 -9.91 1.78 -3.75
CA LEU A 359 -11.05 2.56 -4.27
C LEU A 359 -11.27 2.36 -5.78
N TYR A 360 -10.20 2.15 -6.55
CA TYR A 360 -10.26 1.97 -8.01
C TYR A 360 -10.92 0.65 -8.45
N HIS A 361 -11.14 -0.31 -7.54
CA HIS A 361 -11.86 -1.55 -7.87
C HIS A 361 -13.35 -1.34 -8.15
N VAL A 362 -13.93 -0.20 -7.72
CA VAL A 362 -15.37 0.14 -7.92
C VAL A 362 -16.31 -0.96 -7.38
N ASN A 363 -15.87 -1.70 -6.36
CA ASN A 363 -16.59 -2.80 -5.75
C ASN A 363 -16.27 -2.87 -4.25
N LEU A 364 -17.27 -2.64 -3.40
CA LEU A 364 -17.09 -2.62 -1.93
C LEU A 364 -16.73 -4.00 -1.36
N PHE A 365 -17.17 -5.10 -1.99
CA PHE A 365 -16.76 -6.46 -1.63
C PHE A 365 -15.24 -6.65 -1.77
N GLN A 366 -14.61 -5.92 -2.69
CA GLN A 366 -13.17 -6.01 -2.97
C GLN A 366 -12.34 -4.93 -2.28
N PHE A 367 -12.91 -3.75 -2.03
CA PHE A 367 -12.22 -2.57 -1.49
C PHE A 367 -11.26 -2.87 -0.32
N PHE A 368 -11.72 -3.57 0.71
CA PHE A 368 -10.93 -3.77 1.93
C PHE A 368 -9.74 -4.70 1.73
N TYR A 369 -9.89 -5.79 0.98
CA TYR A 369 -8.75 -6.65 0.68
C TYR A 369 -7.82 -5.99 -0.34
N ALA A 370 -8.35 -5.33 -1.36
CA ALA A 370 -7.55 -4.61 -2.35
C ALA A 370 -6.70 -3.51 -1.69
N PHE A 371 -7.27 -2.76 -0.74
CA PHE A 371 -6.52 -1.82 0.10
C PHE A 371 -5.39 -2.51 0.89
N ALA A 372 -5.69 -3.61 1.58
CA ALA A 372 -4.71 -4.31 2.40
C ALA A 372 -3.57 -4.92 1.57
N LEU A 373 -3.88 -5.58 0.47
CA LEU A 373 -2.91 -6.09 -0.51
C LEU A 373 -2.10 -4.94 -1.12
N GLY A 374 -2.75 -3.84 -1.51
CA GLY A 374 -2.11 -2.64 -2.04
C GLY A 374 -1.06 -2.03 -1.10
N ALA A 375 -1.22 -2.19 0.23
CA ALA A 375 -0.22 -1.79 1.21
C ALA A 375 0.99 -2.75 1.24
N ILE A 376 0.77 -4.06 1.14
CA ILE A 376 1.85 -5.08 1.02
C ILE A 376 2.63 -4.87 -0.28
N LEU A 377 1.94 -4.75 -1.40
CA LEU A 377 2.49 -4.53 -2.74
C LEU A 377 3.24 -3.20 -2.83
N GLY A 378 2.65 -2.13 -2.28
CA GLY A 378 3.30 -0.82 -2.16
C GLY A 378 4.58 -0.85 -1.33
N TYR A 379 4.63 -1.62 -0.24
CA TYR A 379 5.86 -1.82 0.53
C TYR A 379 6.90 -2.67 -0.21
N ALA A 380 6.48 -3.77 -0.86
CA ALA A 380 7.36 -4.60 -1.69
C ALA A 380 8.03 -3.76 -2.79
N TYR A 381 7.27 -2.86 -3.42
CA TYR A 381 7.81 -1.90 -4.38
C TYR A 381 8.71 -0.86 -3.70
N ILE A 382 8.29 -0.17 -2.64
CA ILE A 382 9.06 0.98 -2.09
C ILE A 382 10.44 0.55 -1.56
N ARG A 383 10.57 -0.70 -1.09
CA ARG A 383 11.84 -1.27 -0.58
C ARG A 383 12.76 -1.84 -1.66
N THR A 384 12.28 -2.07 -2.88
CA THR A 384 13.08 -2.65 -3.97
C THR A 384 13.27 -1.70 -5.16
N SER A 385 12.32 -0.79 -5.39
CA SER A 385 12.17 0.00 -6.63
C SER A 385 12.14 -0.88 -7.90
N LYS A 386 11.70 -2.15 -7.78
CA LYS A 386 11.59 -3.13 -8.87
C LYS A 386 10.17 -3.71 -8.92
N LEU A 387 9.39 -3.33 -9.94
CA LEU A 387 8.01 -3.81 -10.14
C LEU A 387 7.85 -5.33 -10.08
N ARG A 388 8.84 -6.10 -10.57
CA ARG A 388 8.76 -7.57 -10.66
C ARG A 388 8.27 -8.26 -9.38
N TYR A 389 8.63 -7.76 -8.20
CA TYR A 389 8.25 -8.39 -6.95
C TYR A 389 6.78 -8.16 -6.59
N SER A 390 6.27 -6.94 -6.78
CA SER A 390 4.87 -6.66 -6.48
C SER A 390 3.95 -7.19 -7.60
N VAL A 391 4.37 -7.09 -8.87
CA VAL A 391 3.73 -7.76 -10.01
C VAL A 391 3.59 -9.28 -9.75
N LEU A 392 4.67 -9.99 -9.41
CA LEU A 392 4.57 -11.45 -9.20
C LEU A 392 3.73 -11.86 -7.99
N ILE A 393 3.75 -11.08 -6.88
CA ILE A 393 2.84 -11.35 -5.76
C ILE A 393 1.39 -11.13 -6.18
N HIS A 394 1.10 -10.06 -6.93
CA HIS A 394 -0.24 -9.75 -7.41
C HIS A 394 -0.75 -10.79 -8.42
N MET A 395 0.09 -11.21 -9.38
CA MET A 395 -0.19 -12.34 -10.29
C MET A 395 -0.53 -13.62 -9.52
N LEU A 396 0.25 -14.00 -8.50
CA LEU A 396 0.00 -15.22 -7.73
C LEU A 396 -1.30 -15.16 -6.92
N ILE A 397 -1.68 -13.99 -6.40
CA ILE A 397 -2.95 -13.81 -5.70
C ILE A 397 -4.15 -13.82 -6.67
N ASN A 398 -4.02 -13.19 -7.85
CA ASN A 398 -5.09 -13.21 -8.86
C ASN A 398 -5.22 -14.61 -9.49
N LEU A 399 -4.14 -15.36 -9.64
CA LEU A 399 -4.18 -16.78 -10.05
C LEU A 399 -4.95 -17.61 -9.03
N GLN A 400 -4.68 -17.41 -7.74
CA GLN A 400 -5.36 -18.11 -6.65
C GLN A 400 -6.86 -17.81 -6.62
N GLY A 401 -7.23 -16.53 -6.60
CA GLY A 401 -8.63 -16.09 -6.44
C GLY A 401 -9.46 -16.14 -7.72
N GLY A 402 -8.84 -15.94 -8.89
CA GLY A 402 -9.53 -15.83 -10.18
C GLY A 402 -9.47 -17.08 -11.08
N VAL A 403 -8.61 -18.06 -10.77
CA VAL A 403 -8.49 -19.29 -11.58
C VAL A 403 -8.53 -20.54 -10.69
N ILE A 404 -7.59 -20.68 -9.74
CA ILE A 404 -7.47 -21.92 -8.94
C ILE A 404 -8.71 -22.15 -8.06
N GLY A 405 -9.15 -21.13 -7.31
CA GLY A 405 -10.37 -21.22 -6.48
C GLY A 405 -11.62 -21.56 -7.30
N PRO A 406 -11.97 -20.76 -8.34
CA PRO A 406 -13.11 -21.04 -9.21
C PRO A 406 -13.07 -22.43 -9.86
N MET A 407 -11.92 -22.87 -10.40
CA MET A 407 -11.80 -24.21 -11.00
C MET A 407 -12.02 -25.33 -9.98
N ILE A 408 -11.52 -25.20 -8.75
CA ILE A 408 -11.72 -26.22 -7.71
C ILE A 408 -13.17 -26.24 -7.22
N LEU A 409 -13.84 -25.08 -7.17
CA LEU A 409 -15.27 -24.99 -6.85
C LEU A 409 -16.14 -25.59 -7.97
N GLN A 410 -15.85 -25.29 -9.24
CA GLN A 410 -16.51 -25.89 -10.41
C GLN A 410 -16.35 -27.42 -10.41
N ASN A 411 -15.15 -27.93 -10.11
CA ASN A 411 -14.87 -29.36 -10.02
C ASN A 411 -15.57 -30.07 -8.85
N MET A 412 -16.06 -29.35 -7.84
CA MET A 412 -16.88 -29.92 -6.76
C MET A 412 -18.29 -30.30 -7.24
N GLY A 413 -18.81 -29.58 -8.24
CA GLY A 413 -20.19 -29.70 -8.70
C GLY A 413 -21.21 -29.05 -7.75
N SER A 414 -22.48 -29.11 -8.14
CA SER A 414 -23.59 -28.57 -7.34
C SER A 414 -23.93 -29.52 -6.19
N ILE A 415 -23.53 -29.14 -4.98
CA ILE A 415 -23.96 -29.77 -3.73
C ILE A 415 -25.11 -28.93 -3.15
N ASN A 416 -26.26 -29.55 -2.88
CA ASN A 416 -27.51 -28.87 -2.57
C ASN A 416 -27.77 -28.74 -1.05
N ASP A 417 -27.25 -29.68 -0.25
CA ASP A 417 -27.37 -29.67 1.22
C ASP A 417 -26.17 -30.33 1.93
N ASP A 418 -26.10 -30.16 3.26
CA ASP A 418 -25.04 -30.70 4.12
C ASP A 418 -24.97 -32.24 4.13
N ALA A 419 -26.09 -32.93 3.89
CA ALA A 419 -26.14 -34.38 3.84
C ALA A 419 -25.60 -34.91 2.50
N GLU A 420 -25.89 -34.24 1.39
CA GLU A 420 -25.23 -34.51 0.11
C GLU A 420 -23.72 -34.27 0.19
N LEU A 421 -23.29 -33.17 0.83
CA LEU A 421 -21.86 -32.88 1.08
C LEU A 421 -21.19 -33.99 1.91
N ALA A 422 -21.81 -34.39 3.01
CA ALA A 422 -21.29 -35.43 3.89
C ALA A 422 -21.22 -36.80 3.21
N ASN A 423 -22.24 -37.15 2.42
CA ASN A 423 -22.25 -38.40 1.64
C ASN A 423 -21.20 -38.40 0.53
N ALA A 424 -21.03 -37.30 -0.20
CA ALA A 424 -20.01 -37.16 -1.24
C ALA A 424 -18.59 -37.25 -0.65
N LEU A 425 -18.34 -36.60 0.49
CA LEU A 425 -17.07 -36.72 1.21
C LEU A 425 -16.83 -38.14 1.73
N ALA A 426 -17.87 -38.82 2.24
CA ALA A 426 -17.76 -40.20 2.74
C ALA A 426 -17.54 -41.25 1.63
N ARG A 427 -18.04 -41.00 0.41
CA ARG A 427 -17.70 -41.77 -0.80
C ARG A 427 -16.27 -41.50 -1.31
N GLY A 428 -15.67 -40.38 -0.92
CA GLY A 428 -14.39 -39.92 -1.46
C GLY A 428 -14.51 -39.25 -2.83
N ASP A 429 -15.65 -38.64 -3.14
CA ASP A 429 -15.91 -37.96 -4.42
C ASP A 429 -14.82 -36.89 -4.68
N SER A 430 -14.08 -37.05 -5.78
CA SER A 430 -12.77 -36.39 -5.96
C SER A 430 -12.83 -34.86 -5.97
N GLY A 431 -13.90 -34.28 -6.47
CA GLY A 431 -14.16 -32.83 -6.43
C GLY A 431 -14.32 -32.29 -5.00
N VAL A 432 -15.13 -32.95 -4.18
CA VAL A 432 -15.36 -32.59 -2.78
C VAL A 432 -14.09 -32.80 -1.95
N VAL A 433 -13.34 -33.88 -2.18
CA VAL A 433 -12.05 -34.12 -1.54
C VAL A 433 -11.02 -33.05 -1.93
N ALA A 434 -10.94 -32.66 -3.21
CA ALA A 434 -10.05 -31.59 -3.67
C ALA A 434 -10.42 -30.23 -3.07
N TYR A 435 -11.71 -29.91 -2.98
CA TYR A 435 -12.21 -28.69 -2.35
C TYR A 435 -11.91 -28.66 -0.83
N ALA A 436 -12.10 -29.77 -0.12
CA ALA A 436 -11.74 -29.88 1.30
C ALA A 436 -10.23 -29.68 1.54
N ILE A 437 -9.38 -30.30 0.73
CA ILE A 437 -7.91 -30.10 0.78
C ILE A 437 -7.54 -28.64 0.48
N TYR A 438 -8.18 -28.02 -0.52
CA TYR A 438 -8.00 -26.60 -0.84
C TYR A 438 -8.36 -25.69 0.34
N LEU A 439 -9.49 -25.91 1.02
CA LEU A 439 -9.87 -25.16 2.21
C LEU A 439 -8.87 -25.35 3.36
N MET A 440 -8.37 -26.56 3.60
CA MET A 440 -7.33 -26.82 4.60
C MET A 440 -6.02 -26.07 4.29
N CYS A 441 -5.59 -26.07 3.03
CA CYS A 441 -4.42 -25.31 2.56
C CYS A 441 -4.63 -23.79 2.72
N MET A 442 -5.80 -23.27 2.38
CA MET A 442 -6.15 -21.85 2.54
C MET A 442 -6.18 -21.43 4.02
N LEU A 443 -6.72 -22.27 4.91
CA LEU A 443 -6.71 -22.05 6.35
C LEU A 443 -5.26 -22.06 6.91
N GLY A 444 -4.44 -23.02 6.48
CA GLY A 444 -3.02 -23.08 6.85
C GLY A 444 -2.24 -21.82 6.42
N LEU A 445 -2.46 -21.34 5.20
CA LEU A 445 -1.87 -20.10 4.68
C LEU A 445 -2.39 -18.85 5.42
N ALA A 446 -3.68 -18.81 5.78
CA ALA A 446 -4.25 -17.73 6.58
C ALA A 446 -3.62 -17.65 7.99
N ILE A 447 -3.48 -18.80 8.67
CA ILE A 447 -2.84 -18.90 9.98
C ILE A 447 -1.36 -18.50 9.88
N ALA A 448 -0.61 -19.08 8.95
CA ALA A 448 0.80 -18.77 8.73
C ALA A 448 1.02 -17.28 8.39
N GLY A 449 0.18 -16.71 7.53
CA GLY A 449 0.19 -15.28 7.19
C GLY A 449 -0.08 -14.39 8.40
N THR A 450 -1.00 -14.79 9.28
CA THR A 450 -1.36 -14.04 10.49
C THR A 450 -0.20 -14.05 11.49
N VAL A 451 0.44 -15.21 11.70
CA VAL A 451 1.66 -15.32 12.51
C VAL A 451 2.79 -14.47 11.92
N LEU A 452 3.00 -14.51 10.60
CA LEU A 452 4.02 -13.69 9.92
C LEU A 452 3.74 -12.19 10.06
N LEU A 453 2.50 -11.73 9.91
CA LEU A 453 2.10 -10.34 10.14
C LEU A 453 2.45 -9.90 11.56
N ILE A 454 2.08 -10.70 12.57
CA ILE A 454 2.31 -10.40 13.99
C ILE A 454 3.81 -10.39 14.34
N VAL A 455 4.56 -11.43 13.92
CA VAL A 455 6.00 -11.57 14.21
C VAL A 455 6.83 -10.51 13.49
N ASN A 456 6.46 -10.17 12.24
CA ASN A 456 7.20 -9.19 11.45
C ASN A 456 6.70 -7.75 11.64
N ARG A 457 5.67 -7.47 12.46
CA ARG A 457 5.10 -6.11 12.68
C ARG A 457 6.09 -5.04 13.13
N ARG A 458 7.24 -5.43 13.71
CA ARG A 458 8.34 -4.52 14.09
C ARG A 458 9.49 -4.47 13.07
N LYS A 459 9.49 -5.30 12.03
CA LYS A 459 10.52 -5.39 10.97
C LYS A 459 10.17 -4.57 9.72
N TRP A 460 9.16 -3.72 9.79
CA TRP A 460 8.78 -2.80 8.71
C TRP A 460 9.69 -1.58 8.76
N GLU A 461 10.78 -1.65 8.01
CA GLU A 461 11.82 -0.61 7.90
C GLU A 461 11.42 0.41 6.83
N TRP A 462 11.50 1.70 7.15
CA TRP A 462 11.10 2.83 6.29
C TRP A 462 12.19 3.90 6.35
N TYR A 463 12.47 4.56 5.23
CA TYR A 463 13.48 5.62 5.17
C TYR A 463 12.84 7.00 5.13
N SER A 464 13.55 8.01 5.65
CA SER A 464 13.11 9.39 5.51
C SER A 464 13.26 9.90 4.09
N ALA A 465 12.30 10.70 3.65
CA ALA A 465 12.19 11.14 2.28
C ALA A 465 12.78 12.56 2.06
N PRO A 466 13.28 12.90 0.86
CA PRO A 466 13.95 14.19 0.61
C PRO A 466 13.09 15.44 0.81
N GLU A 467 11.76 15.30 0.77
CA GLU A 467 10.77 16.37 1.02
C GLU A 467 9.78 15.90 2.11
N GLU A 468 10.24 15.15 3.12
CA GLU A 468 9.33 14.51 4.10
C GLU A 468 8.53 15.53 4.92
N LEU A 469 7.20 15.41 4.87
CA LEU A 469 6.29 16.35 5.51
C LEU A 469 6.24 16.17 7.04
N PRO A 470 6.27 17.25 7.84
CA PRO A 470 5.99 17.19 9.27
C PRO A 470 4.70 16.41 9.57
N GLN A 471 4.73 15.53 10.58
CA GLN A 471 3.65 14.55 10.80
C GLN A 471 2.27 15.20 10.94
N HIS A 472 2.19 16.35 11.60
CA HIS A 472 0.94 17.11 11.80
C HIS A 472 0.41 17.75 10.50
N LEU A 473 1.28 18.16 9.57
CA LEU A 473 0.89 18.71 8.27
C LEU A 473 0.56 17.64 7.22
N ARG A 474 1.20 16.46 7.33
CA ARG A 474 1.22 15.41 6.30
C ARG A 474 -0.17 15.00 5.81
N LYS A 475 -1.13 14.77 6.72
CA LYS A 475 -2.52 14.45 6.35
C LYS A 475 -3.19 15.59 5.56
N LYS A 476 -3.11 16.83 6.07
CA LYS A 476 -3.75 18.01 5.45
C LYS A 476 -3.15 18.36 4.09
N ALA A 477 -1.85 18.13 3.88
CA ALA A 477 -1.20 18.34 2.58
C ALA A 477 -1.61 17.29 1.54
N ILE A 478 -1.59 16.00 1.90
CA ILE A 478 -1.78 14.88 0.97
C ILE A 478 -3.26 14.65 0.64
N PHE A 479 -4.17 14.79 1.62
CA PHE A 479 -5.60 14.54 1.44
C PHE A 479 -6.45 15.81 1.38
N GLY A 480 -6.02 16.91 2.01
CA GLY A 480 -6.76 18.18 2.07
C GLY A 480 -6.59 19.06 0.83
N ASN A 481 -6.67 18.49 -0.38
CA ASN A 481 -6.57 19.21 -1.65
C ASN A 481 -7.64 18.73 -2.64
N ALA A 482 -8.11 19.63 -3.51
CA ALA A 482 -9.31 19.42 -4.32
C ALA A 482 -9.29 18.13 -5.15
N GLY A 483 -8.23 17.87 -5.91
CA GLY A 483 -8.17 16.67 -6.77
C GLY A 483 -8.20 15.35 -5.99
N VAL A 484 -7.60 15.28 -4.80
CA VAL A 484 -7.65 14.07 -3.95
C VAL A 484 -9.01 13.93 -3.28
N ILE A 485 -9.63 15.02 -2.85
CA ILE A 485 -10.99 15.01 -2.28
C ILE A 485 -12.01 14.54 -3.34
N VAL A 486 -11.95 15.10 -4.55
CA VAL A 486 -12.82 14.71 -5.68
C VAL A 486 -12.63 13.23 -6.01
N PHE A 487 -11.38 12.75 -6.15
CA PHE A 487 -11.11 11.33 -6.39
C PHE A 487 -11.75 10.42 -5.33
N ILE A 488 -11.54 10.72 -4.04
CA ILE A 488 -12.07 9.91 -2.94
C ILE A 488 -13.60 9.91 -2.93
N VAL A 489 -14.24 11.07 -3.10
CA VAL A 489 -15.70 11.18 -3.13
C VAL A 489 -16.29 10.44 -4.33
N VAL A 490 -15.76 10.68 -5.54
CA VAL A 490 -16.24 10.03 -6.77
C VAL A 490 -16.06 8.51 -6.67
N ALA A 491 -14.90 8.03 -6.23
CA ALA A 491 -14.67 6.60 -6.12
C ALA A 491 -15.53 5.93 -5.04
N ILE A 492 -15.75 6.57 -3.88
CA ILE A 492 -16.68 6.04 -2.85
C ILE A 492 -18.11 5.96 -3.41
N LEU A 493 -18.60 7.01 -4.07
CA LEU A 493 -19.95 6.99 -4.68
C LEU A 493 -20.08 5.89 -5.74
N LEU A 494 -19.04 5.64 -6.54
CA LEU A 494 -19.02 4.56 -7.52
C LEU A 494 -18.98 3.16 -6.87
N ASN A 495 -18.24 2.97 -5.76
CA ASN A 495 -18.24 1.71 -5.00
C ASN A 495 -19.61 1.43 -4.35
N LEU A 496 -20.33 2.48 -3.91
CA LEU A 496 -21.69 2.36 -3.35
C LEU A 496 -22.77 2.14 -4.42
N TYR A 497 -22.57 2.67 -5.63
CA TYR A 497 -23.47 2.47 -6.78
C TYR A 497 -23.48 1.02 -7.30
N MET A 498 -22.42 0.24 -7.02
CA MET A 498 -22.24 -1.12 -7.50
C MET A 498 -22.70 -2.23 -6.53
N LEU A 499 -23.33 -1.86 -5.41
CA LEU A 499 -23.91 -2.79 -4.43
C LEU A 499 -25.11 -3.57 -4.99
#